data_AF-A0A7H0GM21-F1
#
_entry.id   AF-A0A7H0GM21-F1
#
_cell.length_a   1.000
_cell.length_b   1.000
_cell.length_c   1.000
_cell.angle_alpha   90.00
_cell.angle_beta   90.00
_cell.angle_gamma   90.00
#
_symmetry.space_group_name_H-M   'P 1'
#
loop_
_entity.id
_entity.type
_entity.pdbx_description
1 polymer ?
#
loop_
_entity_poly.entity_id
_entity_poly.type
_entity_poly.pdbx_seq_one_letter_code
_entity_poly.pdbx_strand_id
1 'polypeptide(L)'
;MVNTNVTQSTFKLSKQWNGGQEGDTATVTATALQPGTAPVPLISTATSLANGTTGQSQSGMATVVSHGTSFTVTESIANASTSPAVYDTQLSCTNALVNGQTVTLNAAPGTQAECTMSNTLAALSIQKLASAPSDTNGSGVVGDVGDEITYTFTVTNTGGRIWPTCKSMMRC
;
A
#
# COMPACT_ATOMS: atom_id res chain seq x y z
N MET A 1 -31.54 -22.05 27.94
CA MET A 1 -31.00 -21.49 26.68
C MET A 1 -29.60 -21.02 27.00
N VAL A 2 -28.56 -21.67 26.46
CA VAL A 2 -27.19 -21.17 26.63
C VAL A 2 -27.05 -19.96 25.73
N ASN A 3 -26.79 -18.79 26.30
CA ASN A 3 -26.48 -17.58 25.54
C ASN A 3 -25.11 -17.79 24.88
N THR A 4 -25.10 -18.10 23.58
CA THR A 4 -23.89 -18.43 22.79
C THR A 4 -23.06 -17.22 22.38
N ASN A 5 -23.38 -16.01 22.86
CA ASN A 5 -22.66 -14.77 22.53
C ASN A 5 -21.24 -14.66 23.12
N VAL A 6 -20.76 -15.67 23.85
CA VAL A 6 -19.41 -15.70 24.46
C VAL A 6 -18.31 -16.31 23.59
N THR A 7 -18.58 -16.68 22.33
CA THR A 7 -17.52 -17.22 21.42
C THR A 7 -17.42 -16.49 20.07
N GLN A 8 -18.27 -15.51 19.82
CA GLN A 8 -18.35 -14.81 18.52
C GLN A 8 -17.79 -13.39 18.62
N SER A 9 -17.13 -12.96 17.56
CA SER A 9 -16.65 -11.59 17.33
C SER A 9 -17.16 -11.11 15.97
N THR A 10 -17.00 -9.84 15.65
CA THR A 10 -17.24 -9.34 14.28
C THR A 10 -15.94 -8.94 13.62
N PHE A 11 -15.86 -9.15 12.31
CA PHE A 11 -14.72 -8.80 11.48
C PHE A 11 -15.15 -7.90 10.33
N LYS A 12 -14.44 -6.79 10.16
CA LYS A 12 -14.73 -5.78 9.14
C LYS A 12 -13.47 -5.47 8.35
N LEU A 13 -13.60 -5.46 7.02
CA LEU A 13 -12.56 -4.95 6.13
C LEU A 13 -12.84 -3.51 5.76
N SER A 14 -11.78 -2.73 5.69
CA SER A 14 -11.77 -1.36 5.22
C SER A 14 -10.63 -1.18 4.22
N LYS A 15 -10.83 -0.24 3.30
CA LYS A 15 -9.86 0.17 2.28
C LYS A 15 -9.54 1.65 2.50
N GLN A 16 -8.26 1.97 2.50
CA GLN A 16 -7.78 3.35 2.50
C GLN A 16 -7.01 3.61 1.20
N TRP A 17 -7.34 4.69 0.51
CA TRP A 17 -6.63 5.20 -0.65
C TRP A 17 -5.97 6.53 -0.31
N ASN A 18 -4.66 6.66 -0.54
CA ASN A 18 -3.90 7.87 -0.33
C ASN A 18 -3.26 8.30 -1.66
N GLY A 19 -3.82 9.30 -2.32
CA GLY A 19 -3.46 9.69 -3.69
C GLY A 19 -4.01 8.72 -4.76
N GLY A 20 -5.07 7.97 -4.45
CA GLY A 20 -5.64 6.98 -5.37
C GLY A 20 -6.12 7.62 -6.67
N GLN A 21 -5.72 7.06 -7.80
CA GLN A 21 -6.19 7.52 -9.10
C GLN A 21 -7.69 7.21 -9.27
N GLU A 22 -8.47 8.22 -9.62
CA GLU A 22 -9.92 8.10 -9.73
C GLU A 22 -10.32 7.01 -10.75
N GLY A 23 -11.23 6.14 -10.32
CA GLY A 23 -11.71 4.98 -11.07
C GLY A 23 -10.97 3.68 -10.77
N ASP A 24 -9.77 3.72 -10.17
CA ASP A 24 -9.06 2.51 -9.78
C ASP A 24 -9.87 1.72 -8.76
N THR A 25 -9.86 0.40 -8.90
CA THR A 25 -10.61 -0.49 -8.01
C THR A 25 -9.68 -1.46 -7.27
N ALA A 26 -9.97 -1.68 -6.00
CA ALA A 26 -9.34 -2.67 -5.15
C ALA A 26 -10.36 -3.70 -4.72
N THR A 27 -10.07 -4.97 -4.98
CA THR A 27 -10.79 -6.10 -4.39
C THR A 27 -9.94 -6.67 -3.27
N VAL A 28 -10.35 -6.40 -2.03
CA VAL A 28 -9.73 -6.92 -0.81
C VAL A 28 -10.56 -8.10 -0.34
N THR A 29 -9.92 -9.25 -0.12
CA THR A 29 -10.60 -10.47 0.34
C THR A 29 -9.87 -11.02 1.55
N ALA A 30 -10.59 -11.28 2.65
CA ALA A 30 -10.09 -12.07 3.76
C ALA A 30 -10.61 -13.50 3.65
N THR A 31 -9.73 -14.44 3.37
CA THR A 31 -10.05 -15.86 3.26
C THR A 31 -9.67 -16.56 4.56
N ALA A 32 -10.63 -17.20 5.22
CA ALA A 32 -10.36 -17.92 6.45
C ALA A 32 -9.43 -19.10 6.19
N LEU A 33 -8.49 -19.33 7.10
CA LEU A 33 -7.58 -20.49 7.06
C LEU A 33 -8.28 -21.77 7.53
N GLN A 34 -9.42 -21.65 8.20
CA GLN A 34 -10.21 -22.79 8.66
C GLN A 34 -11.28 -23.17 7.62
N PRO A 35 -11.50 -24.47 7.36
CA PRO A 35 -12.50 -24.93 6.41
C PRO A 35 -13.92 -24.58 6.86
N GLY A 36 -14.79 -24.28 5.88
CA GLY A 36 -16.22 -24.01 6.10
C GLY A 36 -16.57 -22.56 6.49
N THR A 37 -15.59 -21.68 6.70
CA THR A 37 -15.83 -20.24 6.92
C THR A 37 -15.81 -19.51 5.58
N ALA A 38 -16.88 -18.79 5.25
CA ALA A 38 -16.97 -18.02 4.02
C ALA A 38 -15.97 -16.85 4.02
N PRO A 39 -15.38 -16.50 2.86
CA PRO A 39 -14.50 -15.34 2.75
C PRO A 39 -15.28 -14.03 2.95
N VAL A 40 -14.59 -13.00 3.44
CA VAL A 40 -15.14 -11.66 3.61
C VAL A 40 -14.57 -10.75 2.51
N PRO A 41 -15.36 -10.38 1.49
CA PRO A 41 -14.91 -9.49 0.42
C PRO A 41 -15.23 -8.03 0.70
N LEU A 42 -14.38 -7.14 0.17
CA LEU A 42 -14.62 -5.71 0.03
C LEU A 42 -14.13 -5.28 -1.36
N ILE A 43 -15.03 -4.67 -2.14
CA ILE A 43 -14.65 -3.97 -3.37
C ILE A 43 -14.72 -2.47 -3.07
N SER A 44 -13.67 -1.75 -3.43
CA SER A 44 -13.55 -0.32 -3.23
C SER A 44 -13.07 0.35 -4.51
N THR A 45 -13.62 1.53 -4.81
CA THR A 45 -13.23 2.34 -5.98
C THR A 45 -12.70 3.68 -5.51
N ALA A 46 -11.49 4.05 -5.91
CA ALA A 46 -10.96 5.38 -5.66
C ALA A 46 -11.78 6.44 -6.41
N THR A 47 -12.23 7.47 -5.70
CA THR A 47 -12.89 8.64 -6.30
C THR A 47 -11.95 9.84 -6.26
N SER A 48 -12.38 10.99 -6.76
CA SER A 48 -11.67 12.25 -6.57
C SER A 48 -11.28 12.58 -5.11
N LEU A 49 -11.98 12.03 -4.11
CA LEU A 49 -11.62 12.18 -2.68
C LEU A 49 -10.31 11.48 -2.31
N ALA A 50 -9.93 10.42 -3.02
CA ALA A 50 -8.69 9.69 -2.77
C ALA A 50 -7.44 10.55 -2.97
N ASN A 51 -7.55 11.62 -3.77
CA ASN A 51 -6.48 12.60 -4.02
C ASN A 51 -6.43 13.74 -2.98
N GLY A 52 -7.36 13.75 -2.02
CA GLY A 52 -7.33 14.72 -0.92
C GLY A 52 -6.23 14.43 0.10
N THR A 53 -5.89 15.42 0.93
CA THR A 53 -4.83 15.32 1.94
C THR A 53 -5.01 14.16 2.92
N THR A 54 -6.25 13.78 3.22
CA THR A 54 -6.61 12.67 4.12
C THR A 54 -6.86 11.35 3.39
N GLY A 55 -6.81 11.35 2.07
CA GLY A 55 -7.23 10.23 1.25
C GLY A 55 -8.72 9.90 1.39
N GLN A 56 -9.09 8.69 0.96
CA GLN A 56 -10.44 8.16 0.99
C GLN A 56 -10.48 6.82 1.72
N SER A 57 -11.39 6.70 2.68
CA SER A 57 -11.68 5.44 3.38
C SER A 57 -13.03 4.87 2.95
N GLN A 58 -13.09 3.57 2.71
CA GLN A 58 -14.31 2.84 2.42
C GLN A 58 -14.34 1.53 3.20
N SER A 59 -15.49 1.20 3.75
CA SER A 59 -15.65 0.07 4.66
C SER A 59 -16.69 -0.91 4.14
N GLY A 60 -16.39 -2.21 4.28
CA GLY A 60 -17.36 -3.28 4.06
C GLY A 60 -18.29 -3.50 5.25
N MET A 61 -19.19 -4.45 5.09
CA MET A 61 -20.07 -4.90 6.17
C MET A 61 -19.29 -5.77 7.16
N ALA A 62 -19.58 -5.60 8.45
CA ALA A 62 -19.02 -6.47 9.49
C ALA A 62 -19.66 -7.86 9.41
N THR A 63 -18.83 -8.90 9.44
CA THR A 63 -19.25 -10.31 9.38
C THR A 63 -19.03 -10.96 10.74
N VAL A 64 -19.98 -11.77 11.20
CA VAL A 64 -19.84 -12.54 12.44
C VAL A 64 -18.92 -13.72 12.21
N VAL A 65 -17.92 -13.86 13.08
CA VAL A 65 -16.86 -14.87 12.99
C VAL A 65 -16.56 -15.43 14.37
N SER A 66 -15.99 -16.62 14.43
CA SER A 66 -15.57 -17.19 15.71
C SER A 66 -14.33 -16.46 16.24
N HIS A 67 -14.21 -16.38 17.56
CA HIS A 67 -12.98 -15.93 18.21
C HIS A 67 -11.79 -16.82 17.79
N GLY A 68 -10.61 -16.24 17.61
CA GLY A 68 -9.40 -16.96 17.23
C GLY A 68 -9.33 -17.38 15.76
N THR A 69 -10.36 -17.10 14.95
CA THR A 69 -10.31 -17.32 13.50
C THR A 69 -9.13 -16.56 12.91
N SER A 70 -8.44 -17.21 11.98
CA SER A 70 -7.33 -16.61 11.24
C SER A 70 -7.68 -16.48 9.77
N PHE A 71 -7.32 -15.36 9.17
CA PHE A 71 -7.57 -15.03 7.77
C PHE A 71 -6.26 -14.74 7.05
N THR A 72 -6.17 -15.11 5.78
CA THR A 72 -5.24 -14.48 4.84
C THR A 72 -5.96 -13.37 4.10
N VAL A 73 -5.47 -12.15 4.23
CA VAL A 73 -5.99 -10.99 3.51
C VAL A 73 -5.19 -10.83 2.22
N THR A 74 -5.87 -10.71 1.09
CA THR A 74 -5.24 -10.46 -0.21
C THR A 74 -5.92 -9.28 -0.89
N GLU A 75 -5.17 -8.56 -1.70
CA GLU A 75 -5.70 -7.49 -2.55
C GLU A 75 -5.35 -7.72 -4.02
N SER A 76 -6.29 -7.38 -4.90
CA SER A 76 -6.08 -7.23 -6.33
C SER A 76 -6.50 -5.83 -6.76
N ILE A 77 -5.67 -5.16 -7.56
CA ILE A 77 -5.91 -3.82 -8.10
C ILE A 77 -6.20 -3.90 -9.59
N ALA A 78 -7.30 -3.27 -10.01
CA ALA A 78 -7.58 -3.00 -11.41
C ALA A 78 -7.52 -1.49 -11.65
N ASN A 79 -6.56 -1.07 -12.48
CA ASN A 79 -6.34 0.31 -12.86
C ASN A 79 -7.36 0.73 -13.93
N ALA A 80 -7.95 1.91 -13.79
CA ALA A 80 -8.90 2.44 -14.77
C ALA A 80 -8.22 3.11 -15.97
N SER A 81 -6.95 3.51 -15.82
CA SER A 81 -6.18 4.22 -16.84
C SER A 81 -5.22 3.32 -17.61
N THR A 82 -4.90 3.74 -18.83
CA THR A 82 -3.87 3.14 -19.70
C THR A 82 -2.45 3.38 -19.20
N SER A 83 -2.26 4.36 -18.31
CA SER A 83 -1.04 4.51 -17.50
C SER A 83 -1.36 4.00 -16.09
N PRO A 84 -1.10 2.72 -15.78
CA PRO A 84 -1.50 2.12 -14.51
C PRO A 84 -0.75 2.77 -13.35
N ALA A 85 -1.49 3.08 -12.28
CA ALA A 85 -0.92 3.53 -11.03
C ALA A 85 -0.21 2.36 -10.33
N VAL A 86 0.84 2.70 -9.60
CA VAL A 86 1.56 1.78 -8.72
C VAL A 86 1.31 2.21 -7.30
N TYR A 87 0.97 1.25 -6.43
CA TYR A 87 0.63 1.51 -5.04
C TYR A 87 1.55 0.76 -4.10
N ASP A 88 2.03 1.46 -3.08
CA ASP A 88 2.57 0.83 -1.88
C ASP A 88 1.40 0.39 -0.99
N THR A 89 1.35 -0.90 -0.67
CA THR A 89 0.25 -1.48 0.11
C THR A 89 0.67 -1.77 1.55
N GLN A 90 -0.24 -1.57 2.49
CA GLN A 90 -0.02 -1.86 3.91
C GLN A 90 -1.31 -2.36 4.57
N LEU A 91 -1.23 -3.50 5.25
CA LEU A 91 -2.29 -4.02 6.10
C LEU A 91 -2.07 -3.56 7.55
N SER A 92 -3.13 -3.07 8.18
CA SER A 92 -3.15 -2.75 9.61
C SER A 92 -4.49 -3.16 10.20
N CYS A 93 -4.52 -3.57 11.47
CA CYS A 93 -5.75 -4.02 12.12
C CYS A 93 -5.84 -3.53 13.56
N THR A 94 -7.07 -3.39 14.04
CA THR A 94 -7.43 -3.21 15.45
C THR A 94 -8.10 -4.48 15.96
N ASN A 95 -7.85 -4.83 17.23
CA ASN A 95 -8.37 -6.06 17.85
C ASN A 95 -8.10 -7.33 17.02
N ALA A 96 -6.99 -7.32 16.28
CA ALA A 96 -6.42 -8.49 15.63
C ALA A 96 -4.90 -8.37 15.57
N LEU A 97 -4.22 -9.51 15.54
CA LEU A 97 -2.78 -9.59 15.33
C LEU A 97 -2.49 -9.73 13.84
N VAL A 98 -1.50 -8.99 13.34
CA VAL A 98 -1.08 -9.02 11.94
C VAL A 98 0.33 -9.59 11.83
N ASN A 99 0.51 -10.66 11.04
CA ASN A 99 1.79 -11.21 10.67
C ASN A 99 1.87 -11.35 9.13
N GLY A 100 2.48 -10.36 8.48
CA GLY A 100 2.41 -10.21 7.04
C GLY A 100 0.96 -9.96 6.58
N GLN A 101 0.44 -10.84 5.74
CA GLN A 101 -0.96 -10.81 5.28
C GLN A 101 -1.90 -11.70 6.11
N THR A 102 -1.37 -12.39 7.13
CA THR A 102 -2.18 -13.23 8.01
C THR A 102 -2.68 -12.40 9.19
N VAL A 103 -3.98 -12.45 9.42
CA VAL A 103 -4.68 -11.78 10.52
C VAL A 103 -5.25 -12.83 11.44
N THR A 104 -4.90 -12.80 12.72
CA THR A 104 -5.51 -13.66 13.74
C THR A 104 -6.36 -12.79 14.65
N LEU A 105 -7.64 -13.13 14.75
CA LEU A 105 -8.57 -12.38 15.59
C LEU A 105 -8.30 -12.67 17.07
N ASN A 106 -7.74 -11.71 17.78
CA ASN A 106 -7.62 -11.73 19.25
C ASN A 106 -8.77 -10.97 19.94
N ALA A 107 -9.74 -10.47 19.17
CA ALA A 107 -10.96 -9.85 19.62
C ALA A 107 -11.64 -10.68 20.73
N ALA A 108 -11.82 -10.10 21.92
CA ALA A 108 -12.64 -10.73 22.96
C ALA A 108 -14.06 -10.96 22.41
N PRO A 109 -14.78 -11.99 22.89
CA PRO A 109 -16.17 -12.20 22.49
C PRO A 109 -17.02 -10.93 22.62
N GLY A 110 -17.81 -10.61 21.59
CA GLY A 110 -18.62 -9.39 21.53
C GLY A 110 -17.87 -8.13 21.06
N THR A 111 -16.60 -8.22 20.67
CA THR A 111 -15.85 -7.07 20.10
C THR A 111 -15.78 -7.12 18.57
N GLN A 112 -15.36 -6.00 17.97
CA GLN A 112 -15.12 -5.87 16.55
C GLN A 112 -13.63 -5.76 16.26
N ALA A 113 -13.14 -6.61 15.37
CA ALA A 113 -11.87 -6.46 14.70
C ALA A 113 -12.09 -5.73 13.37
N GLU A 114 -11.28 -4.71 13.12
CA GLU A 114 -11.31 -3.97 11.86
C GLU A 114 -9.91 -3.95 11.26
N CYS A 115 -9.81 -4.41 10.02
CA CYS A 115 -8.57 -4.42 9.25
C CYS A 115 -8.68 -3.47 8.07
N THR A 116 -7.70 -2.58 7.92
CA THR A 116 -7.62 -1.62 6.83
C THR A 116 -6.44 -1.96 5.92
N MET A 117 -6.75 -2.21 4.65
CA MET A 117 -5.77 -2.26 3.57
C MET A 117 -5.55 -0.85 3.01
N SER A 118 -4.38 -0.28 3.25
CA SER A 118 -4.01 1.07 2.82
C SER A 118 -3.15 1.03 1.56
N ASN A 119 -3.54 1.78 0.53
CA ASN A 119 -2.75 1.98 -0.69
C ASN A 119 -2.32 3.42 -0.79
N THR A 120 -1.02 3.63 -0.94
CA THR A 120 -0.43 4.95 -1.15
C THR A 120 0.15 5.00 -2.54
N LEU A 121 -0.23 6.01 -3.33
CA LEU A 121 0.29 6.18 -4.68
C LEU A 121 1.82 6.35 -4.61
N ALA A 122 2.53 5.45 -5.29
CA ALA A 122 3.97 5.52 -5.45
C ALA A 122 4.29 6.61 -6.49
N ALA A 123 5.26 7.47 -6.19
CA ALA A 123 5.73 8.46 -7.15
C ALA A 123 7.23 8.68 -7.01
N LEU A 124 7.92 8.83 -8.15
CA LEU A 124 9.33 9.17 -8.23
C LEU A 124 9.50 10.34 -9.19
N SER A 125 10.46 11.22 -8.91
CA SER A 125 10.93 12.24 -9.86
C SER A 125 12.41 12.05 -10.14
N ILE A 126 12.81 12.33 -11.39
CA ILE A 126 14.19 12.21 -11.85
C ILE A 126 14.62 13.55 -12.45
N GLN A 127 15.78 14.04 -12.03
CA GLN A 127 16.44 15.21 -12.61
C GLN A 127 17.75 14.78 -13.25
N LYS A 128 17.97 15.19 -14.50
CA LYS A 128 19.23 15.01 -15.24
C LYS A 128 19.95 16.35 -15.35
N LEU A 129 21.21 16.40 -14.96
CA LEU A 129 22.06 17.58 -15.06
C LEU A 129 23.33 17.23 -15.83
N ALA A 130 23.67 18.03 -16.84
CA ALA A 130 24.92 17.91 -17.58
C ALA A 130 25.98 18.85 -16.99
N SER A 131 27.23 18.40 -16.92
CA SER A 131 28.37 19.30 -16.71
C SER A 131 28.67 20.10 -17.99
N ALA A 132 29.58 21.08 -17.88
CA ALA A 132 30.24 21.59 -19.09
C ALA A 132 31.02 20.45 -19.77
N PRO A 133 31.14 20.45 -21.11
CA PRO A 133 32.04 19.54 -21.83
C PRO A 133 33.49 19.78 -21.40
N SER A 134 34.29 18.71 -21.37
CA SER A 134 35.72 18.76 -21.10
C SER A 134 36.49 18.27 -22.31
N ASP A 135 37.52 19.03 -22.72
CA ASP A 135 38.49 18.60 -23.72
C ASP A 135 39.33 17.45 -23.13
N THR A 136 38.94 16.22 -23.48
CA THR A 136 39.59 14.99 -23.02
C THR A 136 40.47 14.35 -24.09
N ASN A 137 40.33 14.77 -25.34
CA ASN A 137 41.11 14.27 -26.46
C ASN A 137 42.39 15.11 -26.72
N GLY A 138 42.53 16.27 -26.07
CA GLY A 138 43.67 17.17 -26.19
C GLY A 138 43.68 17.97 -27.50
N SER A 139 42.54 18.16 -28.15
CA SER A 139 42.41 18.87 -29.43
C SER A 139 42.60 20.39 -29.29
N GLY A 140 42.44 20.92 -28.07
CA GLY A 140 42.40 22.35 -27.79
C GLY A 140 41.05 23.00 -28.09
N VAL A 141 40.04 22.22 -28.49
CA VAL A 141 38.68 22.67 -28.82
C VAL A 141 37.68 21.96 -27.91
N VAL A 142 37.01 22.73 -27.04
CA VAL A 142 35.98 22.18 -26.15
C VAL A 142 34.64 22.02 -26.88
N GLY A 143 34.06 20.83 -26.78
CA GLY A 143 32.78 20.44 -27.38
C GLY A 143 32.91 19.72 -28.71
N ASP A 144 34.08 19.16 -29.04
CA ASP A 144 34.32 18.43 -30.29
C ASP A 144 34.33 16.90 -30.12
N VAL A 145 34.64 16.17 -31.19
CA VAL A 145 34.56 14.71 -31.18
C VAL A 145 35.69 14.11 -30.33
N GLY A 146 35.34 13.43 -29.25
CA GLY A 146 36.30 12.88 -28.28
C GLY A 146 36.29 13.59 -26.92
N ASP A 147 35.47 14.62 -26.79
CA ASP A 147 35.22 15.29 -25.52
C ASP A 147 34.16 14.60 -24.68
N GLU A 148 34.30 14.72 -23.36
CA GLU A 148 33.41 14.10 -22.40
C GLU A 148 32.44 15.11 -21.77
N ILE A 149 31.19 14.69 -21.57
CA ILE A 149 30.19 15.40 -20.77
C ILE A 149 29.73 14.47 -19.67
N THR A 150 29.97 14.86 -18.42
CA THR A 150 29.47 14.11 -17.26
C THR A 150 28.01 14.44 -17.01
N TYR A 151 27.20 13.41 -16.74
CA TYR A 151 25.80 13.58 -16.36
C TYR A 151 25.57 13.11 -14.93
N THR A 152 24.90 13.95 -14.14
CA THR A 152 24.41 13.60 -12.80
C THR A 152 22.90 13.37 -12.86
N PHE A 153 22.43 12.29 -12.24
CA PHE A 153 21.02 11.98 -12.09
C PHE A 153 20.63 12.01 -10.62
N THR A 154 19.65 12.84 -10.28
CA THR A 154 19.05 12.89 -8.94
C THR A 154 17.68 12.22 -9.00
N VAL A 155 17.49 11.17 -8.20
CA VAL A 155 16.20 10.47 -8.07
C VAL A 155 15.59 10.81 -6.72
N THR A 156 14.34 11.29 -6.73
CA THR A 156 13.59 11.66 -5.53
C THR A 156 12.34 10.80 -5.41
N ASN A 157 12.08 10.23 -4.24
CA ASN A 157 10.76 9.64 -3.95
C ASN A 157 9.79 10.76 -3.58
N THR A 158 8.81 11.00 -4.44
CA THR A 158 7.74 11.99 -4.27
C THR A 158 6.41 11.35 -3.88
N GLY A 159 6.38 10.02 -3.72
CA GLY A 159 5.21 9.29 -3.25
C GLY A 159 4.90 9.60 -1.79
N GLY A 160 3.68 9.24 -1.37
CA GLY A 160 3.24 9.47 0.01
C GLY A 160 3.97 8.63 1.07
N ARG A 161 4.76 7.64 0.64
CA ARG A 161 5.55 6.80 1.54
C ARG A 161 6.93 7.41 1.76
N ILE A 162 7.07 8.10 2.89
CA ILE A 162 8.36 8.57 3.40
C ILE A 162 9.20 7.32 3.71
N TRP A 163 10.34 7.15 3.03
CA TRP A 163 11.32 6.13 3.42
C TRP A 163 11.59 6.29 4.92
N PRO A 164 11.56 5.22 5.74
CA PRO A 164 11.95 5.37 7.13
C PRO A 164 13.33 6.02 7.14
N THR A 165 13.43 7.16 7.81
CA THR A 165 14.68 7.91 7.95
C THR A 165 15.74 6.88 8.30
N CYS A 166 16.82 6.80 7.52
CA CYS A 166 17.93 5.92 7.84
C CYS A 166 18.52 6.43 9.16
N LYS A 167 17.99 5.93 10.28
CA LYS A 167 18.46 6.26 11.62
C LYS A 167 19.74 5.46 11.79
N SER A 168 20.85 6.05 11.38
CA SER A 168 22.24 5.68 11.67
C SER A 168 22.41 4.35 12.40
N MET A 169 22.65 3.28 11.64
CA MET A 169 23.79 2.38 11.84
C MET A 169 23.76 1.32 10.73
N MET A 170 24.65 1.56 9.75
CA MET A 170 25.32 0.60 8.88
C MET A 170 24.95 -0.87 9.09
N ARG A 171 24.11 -1.40 8.18
CA ARG A 171 24.39 -2.56 7.33
C ARG A 171 23.16 -2.87 6.46
N CYS A 172 23.33 -2.71 5.15
CA CYS A 172 22.50 -3.37 4.14
C CYS A 172 22.96 -4.82 3.99
#